data_AF-A0A434CVH5-F1
#
_entry.id   AF-A0A434CVH5-F1
#
_cell.length_a   1.000
_cell.length_b   1.000
_cell.length_c   1.000
_cell.angle_alpha   90.00
_cell.angle_beta   90.00
_cell.angle_gamma   90.00
#
_symmetry.space_group_name_H-M   'P 1'
#
loop_
_entity.id
_entity.type
_entity.pdbx_description
1 polymer ?
#
loop_
_entity_poly.entity_id
_entity_poly.type
_entity_poly.pdbx_seq_one_letter_code
_entity_poly.pdbx_strand_id
1 'polypeptide(L)'
;MNKGTQHRMMVDGMLNTPVEFRGKGYDKLLEYLATIAPDASSDDIALAMEDAAGILEDQAAVADAQVAAMKDVGVLFEGMPEDMELGECARIKAARGDKLAIAVLKQLGIEA
;
A
#
# COMPACT_ATOMS: atom_id res chain seq x y z
N MET A 1 10.08 9.30 -28.85
CA MET A 1 9.73 9.79 -27.48
C MET A 1 11.02 10.28 -26.80
N ASN A 2 10.98 11.22 -25.84
CA ASN A 2 12.21 11.53 -25.07
C ASN A 2 12.44 10.45 -23.99
N LYS A 3 13.70 10.18 -23.63
CA LYS A 3 14.06 9.09 -22.72
C LYS A 3 13.37 9.18 -21.35
N GLY A 4 13.27 10.37 -20.77
CA GLY A 4 12.62 10.57 -19.46
C GLY A 4 11.09 10.35 -19.47
N THR A 5 10.43 10.50 -20.62
CA THR A 5 9.00 10.19 -20.77
C THR A 5 8.79 8.69 -20.95
N GLN A 6 9.64 8.06 -21.75
CA GLN A 6 9.61 6.60 -21.94
C GLN A 6 9.87 5.85 -20.64
N HIS A 7 10.88 6.26 -19.88
CA HIS A 7 11.20 5.70 -18.58
C HIS A 7 10.00 5.74 -17.62
N ARG A 8 9.39 6.91 -17.47
CA ARG A 8 8.20 7.08 -16.61
C ARG A 8 7.04 6.20 -17.06
N MET A 9 6.78 6.11 -18.36
CA MET A 9 5.73 5.23 -18.89
C MET A 9 5.99 3.76 -18.57
N MET A 10 7.24 3.30 -18.63
CA MET A 10 7.60 1.94 -18.25
C MET A 10 7.42 1.70 -16.76
N VAL A 11 7.91 2.60 -15.90
CA VAL A 11 7.74 2.51 -14.44
C VAL A 11 6.25 2.49 -14.08
N ASP A 12 5.48 3.45 -14.57
CA ASP A 12 4.03 3.53 -14.32
C ASP A 12 3.31 2.29 -14.86
N GLY A 13 3.73 1.79 -16.01
CA GLY A 13 3.21 0.58 -16.63
C GLY A 13 3.46 -0.66 -15.76
N MET A 14 4.66 -0.80 -15.17
CA MET A 14 4.98 -1.91 -14.26
C MET A 14 4.16 -1.83 -12.97
N LEU A 15 4.14 -0.64 -12.33
CA LEU A 15 3.37 -0.41 -11.10
C LEU A 15 1.87 -0.66 -11.29
N ASN A 16 1.35 -0.32 -12.47
CA ASN A 16 -0.07 -0.45 -12.80
C ASN A 16 -0.32 -1.53 -13.85
N THR A 17 0.49 -2.60 -13.85
CA THR A 17 0.40 -3.68 -14.85
C THR A 17 -1.05 -4.14 -14.97
N PRO A 18 -1.65 -4.17 -16.18
CA PRO A 18 -3.03 -4.60 -16.35
C PRO A 18 -3.24 -6.04 -15.87
N VAL A 19 -4.45 -6.33 -15.39
CA VAL A 19 -4.78 -7.64 -14.79
C VAL A 19 -4.55 -8.81 -15.74
N GLU A 20 -4.69 -8.57 -17.04
CA GLU A 20 -4.43 -9.54 -18.09
C GLU A 20 -2.95 -9.89 -18.28
N PHE A 21 -2.01 -9.13 -17.69
CA PHE A 21 -0.56 -9.42 -17.71
C PHE A 21 -0.02 -9.83 -16.33
N ARG A 22 -0.73 -9.57 -15.24
CA ARG A 22 -0.31 -9.94 -13.87
C ARG A 22 -0.18 -11.44 -13.70
N GLY A 23 0.92 -11.87 -13.06
CA GLY A 23 1.17 -13.29 -12.73
C GLY A 23 1.42 -14.20 -13.94
N LYS A 24 1.49 -13.66 -15.16
CA LYS A 24 1.74 -14.42 -16.39
C LYS A 24 3.23 -14.57 -16.74
N GLY A 25 4.11 -14.13 -15.83
CA GLY A 25 5.55 -14.23 -15.98
C GLY A 25 6.17 -13.06 -16.76
N TYR A 26 7.49 -13.12 -16.88
CA TYR A 26 8.34 -12.06 -17.40
C TYR A 26 8.04 -11.74 -18.89
N ASP A 27 7.86 -12.76 -19.72
CA ASP A 27 7.65 -12.57 -21.17
C ASP A 27 6.39 -11.75 -21.49
N LYS A 28 5.30 -11.97 -20.74
CA LYS A 28 4.05 -11.21 -20.90
C LYS A 28 4.16 -9.77 -20.41
N LEU A 29 4.98 -9.53 -19.40
CA LEU A 29 5.31 -8.18 -18.97
C LEU A 29 6.10 -7.45 -20.06
N LEU A 30 7.11 -8.11 -20.66
CA LEU A 30 7.88 -7.53 -21.76
C LEU A 30 7.03 -7.23 -23.00
N GLU A 31 6.10 -8.13 -23.37
CA GLU A 31 5.14 -7.87 -24.45
C GLU A 31 4.34 -6.59 -24.18
N TYR A 32 3.84 -6.42 -22.96
CA TYR A 32 3.11 -5.22 -22.56
C TYR A 32 3.99 -3.97 -22.59
N LEU A 33 5.20 -4.03 -22.04
CA LEU A 33 6.14 -2.90 -22.04
C LEU A 33 6.51 -2.48 -23.47
N ALA A 34 6.65 -3.43 -24.39
CA ALA A 34 6.86 -3.14 -25.80
C ALA A 34 5.68 -2.42 -26.46
N THR A 35 4.44 -2.57 -25.94
CA THR A 35 3.29 -1.81 -26.46
C THR A 35 3.29 -0.34 -26.04
N ILE A 36 3.78 -0.04 -24.83
CA ILE A 36 3.76 1.32 -24.26
C ILE A 36 5.07 2.08 -24.48
N ALA A 37 6.18 1.35 -24.66
CA ALA A 37 7.52 1.86 -24.87
C ALA A 37 8.27 1.06 -25.95
N PRO A 38 7.81 1.09 -27.22
CA PRO A 38 8.35 0.25 -28.29
C PRO A 38 9.82 0.54 -28.64
N ASP A 39 10.28 1.77 -28.41
CA ASP A 39 11.66 2.19 -28.70
C ASP A 39 12.62 1.91 -27.52
N ALA A 40 12.18 1.25 -26.45
CA ALA A 40 13.00 1.06 -25.25
C ALA A 40 14.07 0.01 -25.49
N SER A 41 15.31 0.32 -25.11
CA SER A 41 16.37 -0.70 -25.09
C SER A 41 16.22 -1.61 -23.87
N SER A 42 16.91 -2.75 -23.89
CA SER A 42 16.97 -3.64 -22.73
C SER A 42 17.50 -2.94 -21.48
N ASP A 43 18.45 -2.01 -21.63
CA ASP A 43 19.00 -1.23 -20.52
C ASP A 43 17.96 -0.24 -19.96
N ASP A 44 17.17 0.41 -20.82
CA ASP A 44 16.11 1.32 -20.38
C ASP A 44 15.00 0.54 -19.61
N ILE A 45 14.69 -0.70 -20.04
CA ILE A 45 13.74 -1.57 -19.35
C ILE A 45 14.31 -2.00 -17.99
N ALA A 46 15.57 -2.42 -17.92
CA ALA A 46 16.21 -2.85 -16.67
C ALA A 46 16.22 -1.72 -15.64
N LEU A 47 16.55 -0.49 -16.05
CA LEU A 47 16.53 0.68 -15.18
C LEU A 47 15.10 0.98 -14.68
N ALA A 48 14.09 0.91 -15.54
CA ALA A 48 12.70 1.11 -15.13
C ALA A 48 12.19 0.01 -14.18
N MET A 49 12.66 -1.22 -14.35
CA MET A 49 12.34 -2.32 -13.43
C MET A 49 12.94 -2.10 -12.04
N GLU A 50 14.19 -1.63 -11.96
CA GLU A 50 14.84 -1.30 -10.68
C GLU A 50 14.08 -0.19 -9.94
N ASP A 51 13.72 0.89 -10.64
CA ASP A 51 12.95 1.99 -10.05
C ASP A 51 11.55 1.54 -9.61
N ALA A 52 10.86 0.74 -10.43
CA ALA A 52 9.54 0.21 -10.08
C ALA A 52 9.61 -0.73 -8.86
N ALA A 53 10.67 -1.55 -8.75
CA ALA A 53 10.89 -2.40 -7.59
C ALA A 53 11.11 -1.58 -6.32
N GLY A 54 11.95 -0.54 -6.36
CA GLY A 54 12.15 0.35 -5.22
C GLY A 54 10.87 1.05 -4.77
N ILE A 55 10.04 1.52 -5.72
CA ILE A 55 8.74 2.12 -5.39
C ILE A 55 7.79 1.09 -4.74
N LEU A 56 7.78 -0.16 -5.22
CA LEU A 56 6.97 -1.23 -4.62
C LEU A 56 7.44 -1.60 -3.22
N GLU A 57 8.75 -1.59 -2.96
CA GLU A 57 9.31 -1.81 -1.62
C GLU A 57 8.89 -0.71 -0.65
N ASP A 58 8.97 0.55 -1.08
CA ASP A 58 8.50 1.69 -0.27
C ASP A 58 6.99 1.60 0.00
N GLN A 59 6.19 1.25 -1.02
CA GLN A 59 4.75 1.04 -0.86
C GLN A 59 4.43 -0.13 0.09
N ALA A 60 5.19 -1.22 0.00
CA ALA A 60 5.05 -2.37 0.89
C ALA A 60 5.38 -1.98 2.33
N ALA A 61 6.46 -1.24 2.56
CA ALA A 61 6.83 -0.76 3.89
C ALA A 61 5.75 0.16 4.50
N VAL A 62 5.16 1.05 3.69
CA VAL A 62 4.03 1.90 4.12
C VAL A 62 2.80 1.04 4.44
N ALA A 63 2.46 0.08 3.57
CA ALA A 63 1.32 -0.81 3.78
C ALA A 63 1.49 -1.67 5.04
N ASP A 64 2.69 -2.21 5.29
CA ASP A 64 3.00 -2.97 6.50
C ASP A 64 2.89 -2.11 7.76
N ALA A 65 3.38 -0.86 7.71
CA ALA A 65 3.21 0.09 8.80
C ALA A 65 1.73 0.42 9.08
N GLN A 66 0.92 0.58 8.02
CA GLN A 66 -0.52 0.79 8.14
C GLN A 66 -1.22 -0.44 8.73
N VAL A 67 -0.89 -1.64 8.27
CA VAL A 67 -1.44 -2.90 8.80
C VAL A 67 -1.06 -3.07 10.27
N ALA A 68 0.18 -2.75 10.66
CA ALA A 68 0.61 -2.79 12.05
C ALA A 68 -0.20 -1.82 12.92
N ALA A 69 -0.37 -0.57 12.46
CA ALA A 69 -1.21 0.41 13.16
C ALA A 69 -2.68 -0.04 13.26
N MET A 70 -3.22 -0.65 12.21
CA MET A 70 -4.58 -1.20 12.22
C MET A 70 -4.73 -2.40 13.15
N LYS A 71 -3.70 -3.27 13.26
CA LYS A 71 -3.72 -4.38 14.23
C LYS A 71 -3.72 -3.87 15.67
N ASP A 72 -2.89 -2.87 15.95
CA ASP A 72 -2.84 -2.26 17.28
C ASP A 72 -4.19 -1.68 17.69
N VAL A 73 -4.92 -1.05 16.76
CA VAL A 73 -6.26 -0.51 17.04
C VAL A 73 -7.36 -1.59 16.95
N GLY A 74 -7.15 -2.63 16.15
CA GLY A 74 -8.09 -3.73 15.90
C GLY A 74 -8.51 -4.45 17.18
N VAL A 75 -7.60 -4.59 18.14
CA VAL A 75 -7.90 -5.19 19.47
C VAL A 75 -8.98 -4.43 20.24
N LEU A 76 -9.23 -3.16 19.91
CA LEU A 76 -10.31 -2.39 20.55
C LEU A 76 -11.69 -2.87 20.13
N PHE A 77 -11.82 -3.46 18.93
CA PHE A 77 -13.09 -4.03 18.45
C PHE A 77 -13.34 -5.45 18.96
N GLU A 78 -12.34 -6.13 19.52
CA GLU A 78 -12.52 -7.50 20.04
C GLU A 78 -13.58 -7.56 21.13
N GLY A 79 -14.60 -8.39 20.90
CA GLY A 79 -15.74 -8.60 21.79
C GLY A 79 -16.78 -7.47 21.75
N MET A 80 -16.65 -6.51 20.84
CA MET A 80 -17.64 -5.45 20.60
C MET A 80 -18.63 -5.89 19.51
N PRO A 81 -19.85 -5.32 19.47
CA PRO A 81 -20.77 -5.53 18.36
C PRO A 81 -20.15 -5.17 17.00
N GLU A 82 -20.50 -5.93 15.97
CA GLU A 82 -20.24 -5.53 14.58
C GLU A 82 -20.90 -4.15 14.33
N ASP A 83 -20.23 -3.29 13.56
CA ASP A 83 -20.60 -1.90 13.26
C ASP A 83 -20.43 -0.86 14.39
N MET A 84 -19.86 -1.23 15.55
CA MET A 84 -19.54 -0.25 16.58
C MET A 84 -18.37 0.66 16.15
N GLU A 85 -18.52 1.97 16.32
CA GLU A 85 -17.48 2.94 15.97
C GLU A 85 -16.26 2.83 16.91
N LEU A 86 -15.06 3.10 16.37
CA LEU A 86 -13.80 3.05 17.11
C LEU A 86 -13.82 3.85 18.41
N GLY A 87 -14.37 5.07 18.38
CA GLY A 87 -14.42 5.94 19.56
C GLY A 87 -15.34 5.41 20.66
N GLU A 88 -16.35 4.61 20.32
CA GLU A 88 -17.24 3.97 21.28
C GLU A 88 -16.61 2.70 21.87
N CYS A 89 -15.99 1.86 21.03
CA CYS A 89 -15.14 0.75 21.46
C CYS A 89 -14.06 1.21 22.45
N ALA A 90 -13.37 2.31 22.10
CA ALA A 90 -12.33 2.90 22.92
C ALA A 90 -12.88 3.44 24.25
N ARG A 91 -14.04 4.10 24.29
CA ARG A 91 -14.67 4.53 25.56
C ARG A 91 -15.00 3.36 26.47
N ILE A 92 -15.61 2.30 25.94
CA ILE A 92 -15.98 1.10 26.72
C ILE A 92 -14.75 0.44 27.33
N LYS A 93 -13.65 0.31 26.56
CA LYS A 93 -12.41 -0.30 27.06
C LYS A 93 -11.59 0.64 27.95
N ALA A 94 -11.58 1.95 27.69
CA ALA A 94 -10.95 2.95 28.54
C ALA A 94 -11.59 3.00 29.94
N ALA A 95 -12.91 2.86 30.04
CA ALA A 95 -13.63 2.75 31.31
C ALA A 95 -13.17 1.54 32.16
N ARG A 96 -12.54 0.54 31.53
CA ARG A 96 -11.95 -0.64 32.19
C ARG A 96 -10.44 -0.49 32.46
N GLY A 97 -9.87 0.68 32.16
CA GLY A 97 -8.44 0.97 32.35
C GLY A 97 -7.54 0.52 31.21
N ASP A 98 -8.08 0.21 30.03
CA ASP A 98 -7.28 -0.16 28.85
C ASP A 98 -6.44 1.05 28.38
N LYS A 99 -5.11 0.91 28.46
CA LYS A 99 -4.16 1.99 28.14
C LYS A 99 -4.14 2.36 26.67
N LEU A 100 -4.35 1.39 25.78
CA LEU A 100 -4.42 1.63 24.35
C LEU A 100 -5.69 2.42 24.03
N ALA A 101 -6.82 2.03 24.63
CA ALA A 101 -8.09 2.73 24.44
C ALA A 101 -8.01 4.20 24.89
N ILE A 102 -7.37 4.46 26.04
CA ILE A 102 -7.11 5.83 26.54
C ILE A 102 -6.20 6.61 25.58
N ALA A 103 -5.14 5.97 25.06
CA ALA A 103 -4.23 6.61 24.11
C ALA A 103 -4.93 6.96 22.79
N VAL A 104 -5.79 6.07 22.29
CA VAL A 104 -6.61 6.27 21.08
C VAL A 104 -7.60 7.42 21.27
N LEU A 105 -8.31 7.48 22.40
CA LEU A 105 -9.21 8.60 22.70
C LEU A 105 -8.47 9.94 22.73
N LYS A 106 -7.27 9.98 23.34
CA LYS A 106 -6.41 11.16 23.35
C LYS A 106 -5.95 11.57 21.95
N GLN A 107 -5.59 10.62 21.09
CA GLN A 107 -5.23 10.90 19.70
C GLN A 107 -6.41 11.42 18.87
N LEU A 108 -7.61 10.93 19.14
CA LEU A 108 -8.84 11.36 18.47
C LEU A 108 -9.37 12.70 19.02
N GLY A 109 -8.81 13.22 20.10
CA GLY A 109 -9.30 14.44 20.76
C GLY A 109 -10.65 14.24 21.46
N ILE A 110 -10.97 13.01 21.85
CA ILE A 110 -12.21 12.62 22.52
C ILE A 110 -11.92 12.50 24.03
N GLU A 111 -12.72 13.14 24.88
CA GLU A 111 -12.62 12.97 26.33
C GLU A 111 -13.08 11.55 26.72
N ALA A 112 -12.28 10.90 27.58
CA ALA A 112 -12.48 9.51 27.98
C ALA A 112 -13.61 9.32 28.99
#